data_AF-A0A6B0UZS2-F1
#
_entry.id   AF-A0A6B0UZS2-F1
#
_cell.length_a   1.000
_cell.length_b   1.000
_cell.length_c   1.000
_cell.angle_alpha   90.00
_cell.angle_beta   90.00
_cell.angle_gamma   90.00
#
_symmetry.space_group_name_H-M   'P 1'
#
loop_
_entity.id
_entity.type
_entity.pdbx_description
1 polymer ?
#
loop_
_entity_poly.entity_id
_entity_poly.type
_entity_poly.pdbx_seq_one_letter_code
_entity_poly.pdbx_strand_id
1 'polypeptide(L)'
;KNERDYELGFKATGSGYWIGLENLHALTSFPNNQQSLRIELTRKGETKPKVVLYHKFIVGSKAEHYKLTIADYEGPNGYDALSYHNGERFSIKKSMTQSPDKDKCSSRLSGGWWFKDCNKANLNGRKFGHDFELKTSKSLGITWYIKDNDQSYYYVYDRVEMKIRDDDFGFCTGAFKS
;
A
#
# COMPACT_ATOMS: atom_id res chain seq x y z
N LYS A 1 12.09 -10.00 -2.11
CA LYS A 1 12.59 -9.44 -0.85
C LYS A 1 12.08 -10.33 0.28
N ASN A 2 12.93 -10.65 1.25
CA ASN A 2 12.57 -11.48 2.39
C ASN A 2 12.08 -10.61 3.57
N GLU A 3 11.77 -11.24 4.70
CA GLU A 3 11.29 -10.54 5.90
C GLU A 3 12.28 -9.49 6.39
N ARG A 4 13.56 -9.86 6.55
CA ARG A 4 14.62 -8.95 6.99
C ARG A 4 14.78 -7.73 6.08
N ASP A 5 14.64 -7.90 4.76
CA ASP A 5 14.62 -6.78 3.83
C ASP A 5 13.47 -5.81 4.16
N TYR A 6 12.25 -6.32 4.35
CA TYR A 6 11.08 -5.49 4.67
C TYR A 6 11.16 -4.84 6.05
N GLU A 7 11.83 -5.45 7.01
CA GLU A 7 12.10 -4.86 8.33
C GLU A 7 13.03 -3.66 8.24
N LEU A 8 14.19 -3.84 7.58
CA LEU A 8 15.25 -2.83 7.50
C LEU A 8 15.00 -1.75 6.44
N GLY A 9 14.18 -2.06 5.44
CA GLY A 9 14.01 -1.22 4.26
C GLY A 9 14.96 -1.59 3.13
N PHE A 10 14.59 -1.19 1.91
CA PHE A 10 15.40 -1.47 0.72
C PHE A 10 15.08 -0.50 -0.42
N LYS A 11 16.08 -0.28 -1.28
CA LYS A 11 15.84 0.24 -2.63
C LYS A 11 15.34 -0.90 -3.52
N ALA A 12 14.28 -0.65 -4.27
CA ALA A 12 13.81 -1.49 -5.35
C ALA A 12 14.49 -1.06 -6.67
N THR A 13 14.18 -1.75 -7.76
CA THR A 13 14.66 -1.33 -9.09
C THR A 13 14.09 0.02 -9.48
N GLY A 14 14.89 0.84 -10.18
CA GLY A 14 14.52 2.21 -10.53
C GLY A 14 14.48 3.14 -9.32
N SER A 15 13.42 3.95 -9.21
CA SER A 15 13.22 4.92 -8.12
C SER A 15 12.41 4.38 -6.93
N GLY A 16 12.05 3.08 -6.93
CA GLY A 16 11.26 2.49 -5.86
C GLY A 16 12.06 2.32 -4.57
N TYR A 17 11.43 2.58 -3.43
CA TYR A 17 12.03 2.41 -2.11
C TYR A 17 10.97 2.00 -1.09
N TRP A 18 11.37 1.16 -0.12
CA TRP A 18 10.59 0.80 1.06
C TRP A 18 11.36 1.23 2.30
N ILE A 19 10.73 2.01 3.18
CA ILE A 19 11.41 2.62 4.33
C ILE A 19 11.80 1.64 5.44
N GLY A 20 11.14 0.47 5.50
CA GLY A 20 11.37 -0.52 6.54
C GLY A 20 10.25 -0.50 7.59
N LEU A 21 9.82 -1.68 8.02
CA LEU A 21 8.77 -1.85 9.01
C LEU A 21 9.20 -1.36 10.40
N GLU A 22 10.49 -1.48 10.75
CA GLU A 22 11.03 -0.95 12.00
C GLU A 22 10.92 0.58 12.05
N ASN A 23 11.26 1.24 10.95
CA ASN A 23 11.12 2.70 10.81
C ASN A 23 9.65 3.12 10.81
N LEU A 24 8.78 2.40 10.09
CA LEU A 24 7.34 2.68 10.12
C LEU A 24 6.77 2.55 11.53
N HIS A 25 7.13 1.50 12.27
CA HIS A 25 6.71 1.33 13.66
C HIS A 25 7.16 2.52 14.51
N ALA A 26 8.46 2.82 14.52
CA ALA A 26 9.02 3.91 15.32
C ALA A 26 8.39 5.28 15.02
N LEU A 27 8.10 5.56 13.74
CA LEU A 27 7.50 6.82 13.32
C LEU A 27 6.01 6.91 13.63
N THR A 28 5.29 5.78 13.73
CA THR A 28 3.83 5.76 13.81
C THR A 28 3.25 5.32 15.14
N SER A 29 4.06 4.77 16.04
CA SER A 29 3.62 4.32 17.37
C SER A 29 3.83 5.34 18.49
N PHE A 30 4.12 6.60 18.15
CA PHE A 30 4.40 7.63 19.17
C PHE A 30 3.09 7.99 19.91
N PRO A 31 3.00 7.84 21.26
CA PRO A 31 1.72 7.91 21.98
C PRO A 31 0.98 9.24 21.89
N ASN A 32 1.70 10.34 21.68
CA ASN A 32 1.15 11.69 21.77
C ASN A 32 0.88 12.34 20.42
N ASN A 33 1.35 11.75 19.31
CA ASN A 33 1.24 12.33 17.97
C ASN A 33 0.70 11.28 17.00
N GLN A 34 -0.63 11.23 16.83
CA GLN A 34 -1.26 10.38 15.82
C GLN A 34 -0.67 10.71 14.44
N GLN A 35 -0.25 9.69 13.71
CA GLN A 35 0.26 9.86 12.36
C GLN A 35 -0.84 9.64 11.33
N SER A 36 -0.82 10.49 10.30
CA SER A 36 -1.69 10.41 9.14
C SER A 36 -0.90 9.92 7.94
N LEU A 37 -1.55 9.10 7.13
CA LEU A 37 -1.00 8.55 5.91
C LEU A 37 -1.65 9.20 4.70
N ARG A 38 -0.83 9.79 3.83
CA ARG A 38 -1.22 10.25 2.50
C ARG A 38 -0.72 9.27 1.45
N ILE A 39 -1.61 8.84 0.59
CA ILE A 39 -1.29 7.99 -0.57
C ILE A 39 -1.63 8.75 -1.84
N GLU A 40 -0.66 8.82 -2.76
CA GLU A 40 -0.83 9.40 -4.09
C GLU A 40 -0.72 8.28 -5.13
N LEU A 41 -1.75 8.14 -5.96
CA LEU A 41 -1.90 7.09 -6.97
C LEU A 41 -2.00 7.74 -8.36
N THR A 42 -0.98 7.58 -9.19
CA THR A 42 -0.99 8.07 -10.58
C THR A 42 -1.13 6.88 -11.53
N ARG A 43 -2.28 6.79 -12.21
CA ARG A 43 -2.47 5.75 -13.23
C ARG A 43 -1.71 6.09 -14.49
N LYS A 44 -1.47 5.05 -15.30
CA LYS A 44 -0.89 5.21 -16.62
C LYS A 44 -1.71 6.18 -17.47
N GLY A 45 -1.04 7.21 -17.98
CA GLY A 45 -1.65 8.26 -18.80
C GLY A 45 -2.34 9.39 -18.01
N GLU A 46 -2.38 9.32 -16.67
CA GLU A 46 -2.88 10.42 -15.85
C GLU A 46 -1.75 11.39 -15.48
N THR A 47 -2.02 12.69 -15.57
CA THR A 47 -1.06 13.76 -15.22
C THR A 47 -1.14 14.19 -13.76
N LYS A 48 -2.24 13.90 -13.07
CA LYS A 48 -2.48 14.25 -11.66
C LYS A 48 -2.79 12.99 -10.84
N PRO A 49 -2.23 12.84 -9.64
CA PRO A 49 -2.53 11.70 -8.80
C PRO A 49 -3.95 11.77 -8.25
N LYS A 50 -4.55 10.60 -8.00
CA LYS A 50 -5.63 10.46 -7.03
C LYS A 50 -5.03 10.38 -5.64
N VAL A 51 -5.58 11.16 -4.72
CA VAL A 51 -5.08 11.29 -3.36
C VAL A 51 -6.10 10.67 -2.41
N VAL A 52 -5.62 9.87 -1.48
CA VAL A 52 -6.40 9.41 -0.32
C VAL A 52 -5.60 9.67 0.95
N LEU A 53 -6.31 9.96 2.03
CA LEU A 53 -5.77 10.23 3.35
C LEU A 53 -6.40 9.26 4.36
N TYR A 54 -5.62 8.89 5.36
CA TYR A 54 -6.08 8.19 6.55
C TYR A 54 -5.52 8.95 7.74
N HIS A 55 -6.38 9.53 8.58
CA HIS A 55 -5.94 10.36 9.71
C HIS A 55 -5.37 9.54 10.86
N LYS A 56 -5.49 8.21 10.79
CA LYS A 56 -4.86 7.29 11.71
C LYS A 56 -4.13 6.20 10.94
N PHE A 57 -2.81 6.14 11.10
CA PHE A 57 -1.95 5.12 10.53
C PHE A 57 -0.89 4.70 11.55
N ILE A 58 -0.97 3.45 12.01
CA ILE A 58 -0.04 2.88 13.00
C ILE A 58 0.42 1.51 12.49
N VAL A 59 1.73 1.30 12.53
CA VAL A 59 2.36 0.01 12.32
C VAL A 59 2.80 -0.53 13.68
N GLY A 60 2.28 -1.71 14.05
CA GLY A 60 2.60 -2.37 15.31
C GLY A 60 4.07 -2.78 15.42
N SER A 61 4.45 -3.21 16.61
CA SER A 61 5.82 -3.68 16.86
C SER A 61 6.13 -4.99 16.12
N LYS A 62 7.41 -5.37 16.09
CA LYS A 62 7.84 -6.70 15.62
C LYS A 62 7.13 -7.84 16.36
N ALA A 63 6.91 -7.70 17.67
CA ALA A 63 6.18 -8.68 18.48
C ALA A 63 4.70 -8.81 18.09
N GLU A 64 4.10 -7.76 17.54
CA GLU A 64 2.77 -7.77 16.95
C GLU A 64 2.75 -8.16 15.47
N HIS A 65 3.89 -8.57 14.91
CA HIS A 65 4.08 -8.85 13.48
C HIS A 65 3.71 -7.66 12.59
N TYR A 66 4.08 -6.46 13.03
CA TYR A 66 3.87 -5.20 12.31
C TYR A 66 2.41 -4.99 11.87
N LYS A 67 1.46 -5.39 12.71
CA LYS A 67 0.02 -5.26 12.48
C LYS A 67 -0.36 -3.83 12.07
N LEU A 68 -1.17 -3.68 11.02
CA LEU A 68 -1.70 -2.40 10.57
C LEU A 68 -2.88 -1.97 11.43
N THR A 69 -2.86 -0.75 11.94
CA THR A 69 -4.05 -0.05 12.41
C THR A 69 -4.25 1.18 11.53
N ILE A 70 -5.39 1.24 10.84
CA ILE A 70 -5.72 2.33 9.93
C ILE A 70 -7.18 2.73 10.08
N ALA A 71 -7.48 4.03 10.11
CA ALA A 71 -8.83 4.57 10.24
C ALA A 71 -8.93 5.98 9.68
N ASP A 72 -10.11 6.57 9.84
CA ASP A 72 -10.39 7.98 9.56
C ASP A 72 -10.02 8.35 8.12
N TYR A 73 -10.63 7.62 7.18
CA TYR A 73 -10.44 7.82 5.75
C TYR A 73 -11.01 9.18 5.29
N GLU A 74 -10.20 9.93 4.54
CA GLU A 74 -10.62 11.10 3.79
C GLU A 74 -10.17 10.96 2.32
N GLY A 75 -11.11 11.02 1.38
CA GLY A 75 -10.81 10.92 -0.04
C GLY A 75 -12.04 10.71 -0.92
N PRO A 76 -11.84 10.44 -2.22
CA PRO A 76 -12.92 10.21 -3.16
C PRO A 76 -13.79 9.01 -2.79
N ASN A 77 -15.11 9.14 -2.94
CA ASN A 77 -16.05 8.04 -2.71
C ASN A 77 -15.63 6.76 -3.45
N GLY A 78 -15.62 5.64 -2.72
CA GLY A 78 -15.27 4.32 -3.25
C GLY A 78 -13.78 4.03 -3.36
N TYR A 79 -12.88 4.98 -3.05
CA TYR A 79 -11.43 4.76 -3.10
C TYR A 79 -10.83 4.27 -1.76
N ASP A 80 -11.64 3.97 -0.74
CA ASP A 80 -11.15 3.41 0.52
C ASP A 80 -10.84 1.91 0.41
N ALA A 81 -9.70 1.58 -0.18
CA ALA A 81 -9.24 0.20 -0.32
C ALA A 81 -8.39 -0.28 0.85
N LEU A 82 -7.67 0.62 1.55
CA LEU A 82 -6.71 0.24 2.58
C LEU A 82 -7.38 -0.04 3.93
N SER A 83 -8.54 0.57 4.24
CA SER A 83 -9.31 0.23 5.46
C SER A 83 -9.68 -1.25 5.54
N TYR A 84 -9.82 -1.93 4.40
CA TYR A 84 -10.07 -3.37 4.36
C TYR A 84 -8.97 -4.20 5.04
N HIS A 85 -7.74 -3.69 5.03
CA HIS A 85 -6.55 -4.31 5.58
C HIS A 85 -6.32 -3.95 7.06
N ASN A 86 -7.21 -3.15 7.67
CA ASN A 86 -7.12 -2.79 9.08
C ASN A 86 -7.14 -4.05 9.97
N GLY A 87 -6.20 -4.11 10.92
CA GLY A 87 -6.02 -5.21 11.87
C GLY A 87 -5.17 -6.37 11.34
N GLU A 88 -4.77 -6.36 10.07
CA GLU A 88 -3.99 -7.45 9.49
C GLU A 88 -2.50 -7.35 9.85
N ARG A 89 -1.85 -8.52 9.95
CA ARG A 89 -0.41 -8.64 10.16
C ARG A 89 0.33 -8.54 8.84
N PHE A 90 1.55 -8.01 8.87
CA PHE A 90 2.37 -7.96 7.67
C PHE A 90 2.76 -9.39 7.25
N SER A 91 2.65 -9.69 5.95
CA SER A 91 3.07 -10.97 5.39
C SER A 91 3.64 -10.81 3.99
N ILE A 92 4.42 -11.79 3.53
CA ILE A 92 5.04 -11.78 2.20
C ILE A 92 4.45 -12.90 1.37
N LYS A 93 3.90 -12.54 0.21
CA LYS A 93 3.39 -13.49 -0.78
C LYS A 93 4.41 -13.72 -1.89
N LYS A 94 4.60 -14.98 -2.24
CA LYS A 94 5.66 -15.51 -3.10
C LYS A 94 5.12 -16.08 -4.40
N SER A 95 4.00 -15.54 -4.90
CA SER A 95 3.48 -15.89 -6.22
C SER A 95 4.59 -15.92 -7.28
N MET A 96 4.59 -16.97 -8.11
CA MET A 96 5.55 -17.19 -9.21
C MET A 96 7.01 -17.44 -8.77
N THR A 97 7.26 -17.74 -7.49
CA THR A 97 8.56 -18.30 -7.07
C THR A 97 8.55 -19.84 -7.19
N GLN A 98 9.70 -20.48 -6.98
CA GLN A 98 9.81 -21.94 -6.95
C GLN A 98 8.97 -22.59 -5.83
N SER A 99 8.55 -21.82 -4.83
CA SER A 99 7.72 -22.28 -3.72
C SER A 99 6.57 -21.28 -3.50
N PRO A 100 5.56 -21.29 -4.39
CA PRO A 100 4.42 -20.38 -4.29
C PRO A 100 3.57 -20.71 -3.05
N ASP A 101 2.81 -19.73 -2.59
CA ASP A 101 1.86 -19.94 -1.50
C ASP A 101 0.77 -20.95 -1.92
N LYS A 102 0.14 -21.61 -0.95
CA LYS A 102 -0.93 -22.60 -1.20
C LYS A 102 -2.33 -22.08 -0.88
N ASP A 103 -2.48 -20.77 -0.66
CA ASP A 103 -3.76 -20.14 -0.38
C ASP A 103 -4.55 -19.82 -1.66
N LYS A 104 -5.86 -19.53 -1.50
CA LYS A 104 -6.80 -19.27 -2.61
C LYS A 104 -6.39 -18.11 -3.55
N CYS A 105 -5.47 -17.24 -3.12
CA CYS A 105 -5.04 -16.07 -3.87
C CYS A 105 -3.53 -16.05 -4.16
N SER A 106 -2.86 -17.18 -3.94
CA SER A 106 -1.42 -17.35 -4.16
C SER A 106 -0.96 -17.27 -5.61
N SER A 107 -1.88 -17.21 -6.57
CA SER A 107 -1.56 -16.96 -7.98
C SER A 107 -1.62 -15.47 -8.34
N ARG A 108 -2.06 -14.61 -7.41
CA ARG A 108 -2.40 -13.21 -7.68
C ARG A 108 -1.74 -12.21 -6.74
N LEU A 109 -1.01 -12.64 -5.70
CA LEU A 109 -0.44 -11.73 -4.70
C LEU A 109 1.08 -11.80 -4.65
N SER A 110 1.75 -10.65 -4.71
CA SER A 110 3.21 -10.62 -4.63
C SER A 110 3.69 -9.49 -3.74
N GLY A 111 4.89 -9.67 -3.20
CA GLY A 111 5.51 -8.69 -2.31
C GLY A 111 5.04 -8.85 -0.87
N GLY A 112 5.51 -7.94 -0.02
CA GLY A 112 5.13 -7.81 1.38
C GLY A 112 4.03 -6.77 1.57
N TRP A 113 2.95 -7.16 2.25
CA TRP A 113 1.81 -6.28 2.53
C TRP A 113 0.98 -6.82 3.71
N TRP A 114 0.02 -6.03 4.17
CA TRP A 114 -0.96 -6.43 5.18
C TRP A 114 -2.12 -7.22 4.55
N PHE A 115 -1.85 -8.36 3.93
CA PHE A 115 -2.86 -9.14 3.20
C PHE A 115 -3.95 -9.73 4.11
N LYS A 116 -5.19 -9.82 3.60
CA LYS A 116 -6.36 -10.41 4.28
C LYS A 116 -6.90 -11.62 3.48
N ASP A 117 -8.21 -11.70 3.27
CA ASP A 117 -8.88 -12.57 2.32
C ASP A 117 -8.57 -12.08 0.91
N CYS A 118 -7.35 -12.40 0.49
CA CYS A 118 -6.71 -11.88 -0.70
C CYS A 118 -6.27 -10.42 -0.54
N ASN A 119 -6.90 -9.48 -1.25
CA ASN A 119 -6.42 -8.11 -1.32
C ASN A 119 -7.47 -7.13 -1.85
N LYS A 120 -7.46 -5.90 -1.32
CA LYS A 120 -8.10 -4.74 -1.94
C LYS A 120 -7.10 -3.65 -2.35
N ALA A 121 -5.97 -3.53 -1.67
CA ALA A 121 -4.88 -2.65 -2.07
C ALA A 121 -3.55 -3.36 -1.89
N ASN A 122 -2.66 -3.37 -2.89
CA ASN A 122 -1.29 -3.84 -2.74
C ASN A 122 -0.37 -2.90 -3.51
N LEU A 123 0.28 -1.97 -2.80
CA LEU A 123 1.20 -1.00 -3.40
C LEU A 123 2.63 -1.54 -3.57
N ASN A 124 2.92 -2.68 -2.93
CA ASN A 124 4.19 -3.40 -3.04
C ASN A 124 4.16 -4.52 -4.09
N GLY A 125 3.11 -4.57 -4.92
CA GLY A 125 2.99 -5.49 -6.04
C GLY A 125 4.00 -5.18 -7.15
N ARG A 126 4.07 -6.06 -8.16
CA ARG A 126 5.04 -5.90 -9.26
C ARG A 126 4.72 -4.66 -10.08
N LYS A 127 5.77 -3.88 -10.40
CA LYS A 127 5.65 -2.82 -11.40
C LYS A 127 5.72 -3.45 -12.79
N PHE A 128 4.64 -3.34 -13.56
CA PHE A 128 4.62 -3.80 -14.95
C PHE A 128 5.07 -2.67 -15.89
N GLY A 129 5.90 -3.02 -16.87
CA GLY A 129 6.35 -2.13 -17.94
C GLY A 129 5.32 -1.94 -19.05
N HIS A 130 5.73 -1.29 -20.14
CA HIS A 130 4.84 -0.88 -21.24
C HIS A 130 4.18 -2.04 -22.01
N ASP A 131 4.82 -3.22 -22.07
CA ASP A 131 4.47 -4.30 -23.03
C ASP A 131 3.87 -5.57 -22.42
N PHE A 132 3.34 -5.53 -21.19
CA PHE A 132 2.81 -6.76 -20.57
C PHE A 132 1.29 -6.91 -20.80
N GLU A 133 0.93 -7.73 -21.79
CA GLU A 133 -0.46 -7.98 -22.22
C GLU A 133 -1.21 -9.09 -21.48
N LEU A 134 -0.59 -9.79 -20.53
CA LEU A 134 -1.28 -10.88 -19.84
C LEU A 134 -2.17 -10.36 -18.71
N LYS A 135 -3.49 -10.32 -18.95
CA LYS A 135 -4.53 -9.97 -17.95
C LYS A 135 -4.36 -10.72 -16.62
N THR A 136 -3.90 -11.96 -16.65
CA THR A 136 -3.61 -12.80 -15.47
C THR A 136 -2.40 -12.33 -14.66
N SER A 137 -1.45 -11.64 -15.29
CA SER A 137 -0.27 -11.07 -14.61
C SER A 137 -0.61 -9.79 -13.87
N LYS A 138 -1.57 -8.99 -14.37
CA LYS A 138 -1.89 -7.67 -13.80
C LYS A 138 -2.36 -7.72 -12.35
N SER A 139 -3.02 -8.81 -11.91
CA SER A 139 -3.40 -8.96 -10.50
C SER A 139 -2.22 -9.06 -9.54
N LEU A 140 -1.03 -9.49 -10.04
CA LEU A 140 0.22 -9.53 -9.27
C LEU A 140 0.87 -8.15 -9.11
N GLY A 141 0.31 -7.13 -9.75
CA GLY A 141 0.85 -5.80 -9.83
C GLY A 141 0.48 -4.90 -8.66
N ILE A 142 0.82 -3.64 -8.80
CA ILE A 142 0.27 -2.58 -7.95
C ILE A 142 -1.23 -2.53 -8.16
N THR A 143 -2.01 -2.73 -7.11
CA THR A 143 -3.48 -2.80 -7.20
C THR A 143 -4.14 -1.89 -6.16
N TRP A 144 -5.28 -1.31 -6.56
CA TRP A 144 -6.14 -0.51 -5.68
C TRP A 144 -7.59 -0.68 -6.12
N TYR A 145 -8.38 -1.35 -5.29
CA TYR A 145 -9.79 -1.61 -5.53
C TYR A 145 -10.61 -0.33 -5.40
N ILE A 146 -11.57 -0.17 -6.30
CA ILE A 146 -12.56 0.89 -6.23
C ILE A 146 -13.91 0.21 -6.04
N LYS A 147 -14.64 0.63 -5.01
CA LYS A 147 -15.96 0.08 -4.69
C LYS A 147 -16.85 0.09 -5.93
N ASP A 148 -17.50 -1.04 -6.17
CA ASP A 148 -18.43 -1.26 -7.29
C ASP A 148 -17.76 -1.17 -8.69
N ASN A 149 -16.43 -1.29 -8.76
CA ASN A 149 -15.67 -1.30 -10.00
C ASN A 149 -14.55 -2.36 -9.96
N ASP A 150 -14.91 -3.61 -10.24
CA ASP A 150 -13.96 -4.74 -10.24
C ASP A 150 -12.86 -4.61 -11.31
N GLN A 151 -13.08 -3.81 -12.36
CA GLN A 151 -12.05 -3.55 -13.37
C GLN A 151 -10.85 -2.78 -12.80
N SER A 152 -11.02 -2.13 -11.64
CA SER A 152 -9.96 -1.39 -10.95
C SER A 152 -8.75 -2.25 -10.58
N TYR A 153 -8.91 -3.57 -10.39
CA TYR A 153 -7.80 -4.50 -10.17
C TYR A 153 -6.85 -4.62 -11.37
N TYR A 154 -7.28 -4.20 -12.57
CA TYR A 154 -6.48 -4.26 -13.79
C TYR A 154 -5.88 -2.91 -14.19
N TYR A 155 -6.11 -1.87 -13.40
CA TYR A 155 -5.51 -0.56 -13.63
C TYR A 155 -4.00 -0.62 -13.44
N VAL A 156 -3.29 0.10 -14.30
CA VAL A 156 -1.82 0.20 -14.26
C VAL A 156 -1.45 1.52 -13.61
N TYR A 157 -0.60 1.46 -12.60
CA TYR A 157 -0.08 2.63 -11.89
C TYR A 157 1.36 2.91 -12.30
N ASP A 158 1.61 4.13 -12.79
CA ASP A 158 2.95 4.59 -13.18
C ASP A 158 3.76 5.00 -11.93
N ARG A 159 3.08 5.59 -10.96
CA ARG A 159 3.66 6.06 -9.70
C ARG A 159 2.68 5.86 -8.55
N VAL A 160 3.21 5.39 -7.43
CA VAL A 160 2.51 5.36 -6.14
C VAL A 160 3.46 5.88 -5.07
N GLU A 161 2.97 6.68 -4.14
CA GLU A 161 3.74 7.20 -3.02
C GLU A 161 2.93 7.13 -1.73
N MET A 162 3.56 6.70 -0.64
CA MET A 162 3.02 6.70 0.71
C MET A 162 3.85 7.66 1.55
N LYS A 163 3.20 8.62 2.22
CA LYS A 163 3.85 9.69 2.98
C LYS A 163 3.15 9.82 4.32
N ILE A 164 3.90 9.93 5.41
CA ILE A 164 3.35 10.10 6.77
C ILE A 164 3.70 11.46 7.34
N ARG A 165 2.86 11.95 8.26
CA ARG A 165 3.01 13.21 8.99
C ARG A 165 2.10 13.18 10.23
N ASP A 166 2.44 13.94 11.26
CA ASP A 166 1.57 14.26 12.39
C ASP A 166 0.19 14.78 11.92
N ASP A 167 -0.89 14.20 12.45
CA ASP A 167 -2.26 14.48 12.02
C ASP A 167 -2.70 15.92 12.31
N ASP A 168 -2.33 16.43 13.49
CA ASP A 168 -2.63 17.78 13.98
C ASP A 168 -1.98 18.90 13.15
N PHE A 169 -0.94 18.55 12.40
CA PHE A 169 -0.24 19.46 11.53
C PHE A 169 -0.87 19.56 10.13
N GLY A 170 -1.77 18.65 9.75
CA GLY A 170 -2.49 18.62 8.46
C GLY A 170 -1.58 18.53 7.22
N PHE A 171 -1.90 17.72 6.21
CA PHE A 171 -1.15 17.82 4.94
C PHE A 171 -1.45 19.18 4.30
N CYS A 172 -0.42 19.97 3.97
CA CYS A 172 -0.61 21.23 3.24
C CYS A 172 -1.30 20.94 1.90
N THR A 173 -2.61 21.17 1.81
CA THR A 173 -3.41 20.86 0.62
C THR A 173 -3.26 21.91 -0.48
N GLY A 174 -2.47 22.97 -0.25
CA GLY A 174 -2.20 24.03 -1.23
C GLY A 174 -3.39 24.95 -1.50
N ALA A 175 -4.53 24.75 -0.83
CA ALA A 175 -5.65 25.68 -0.90
C ALA A 175 -5.49 26.74 0.19
N PHE A 176 -5.07 27.94 -0.21
CA PHE A 176 -5.30 29.12 0.61
C PHE A 176 -6.81 29.27 0.80
N LYS A 177 -7.26 29.39 2.06
CA LYS A 177 -8.61 29.90 2.34
C LYS A 177 -8.68 31.32 1.78
N SER A 178 -9.54 31.52 0.78
CA SER A 178 -10.06 32.84 0.39
C SER A 178 -10.91 33.41 1.52
#